data_AF-A0A9D2EGM9-F1
#
_entry.id   AF-A0A9D2EGM9-F1
#
_cell.length_a   1.000
_cell.length_b   1.000
_cell.length_c   1.000
_cell.angle_alpha   90.00
_cell.angle_beta   90.00
_cell.angle_gamma   90.00
#
_symmetry.space_group_name_H-M   'P 1'
#
loop_
_entity.id
_entity.type
_entity.pdbx_description
1 polymer ?
#
loop_
_entity_poly.entity_id
_entity_poly.type
_entity_poly.pdbx_seq_one_letter_code
_entity_poly.pdbx_strand_id
1 'polypeptide(L)'
;MQPRQKTARTSARAQWRKPLAIATASVAAVALGAVGLSGPLTPASAAQSDESEAEGRLIAGGGVVNLNDIAEIAGAYSATPTAPGEVNSPLSLEVLNALNIDLGDGLQLFGENGVIGVGALGQYANTAEGADPLASAGLVNADGSIAVGSGDPAENAYLDLSPLLDEAGLDGLLDDARVELGAISALATVDETGAPVGDYQIANGTLLLTSPAIADLSGTLSEGLDQVSGPINDLAGEGGVIDTTIDPLLDDLTSTLNTLLLGVGSIDDLGVTATVDVDLQAALDSALGEPITGPDSAVTIDLSTGEVSVDLARLVADSQGGVYDGTLNNLPVNTEVLGPDVIQAALDGAIGSTLDQIPALVVEAVTDALHAADVNIAIQGDINSLLGNIGEVDVQLSGTLGDFVGAEGATEPVVDTSGTNVVGLPVGQLLEPILQTVTNTILPALVTPLSEAITDEGTLDTIFRPAVEALNEVLSPLAGLITDNLISLTANVQETPGDFVDERGYDPESFTQRALQLNLLPNDPLVELSLASATVRLAEEDQDPDTDADAAADPDAEADPDASADDSTDPDSSADDS
;
A
#
# COMPACT_ATOMS: atom_id res chain seq x y z
N MET A 1 50.13 -34.04 -14.87
CA MET A 1 49.52 -35.16 -14.11
C MET A 1 48.03 -34.85 -13.97
N GLN A 2 47.20 -35.58 -14.71
CA GLN A 2 45.75 -35.74 -14.42
C GLN A 2 45.58 -36.73 -13.25
N PRO A 3 44.45 -36.73 -12.53
CA PRO A 3 43.19 -37.39 -12.96
C PRO A 3 41.95 -36.49 -12.80
N ARG A 4 41.06 -36.34 -13.80
CA ARG A 4 39.86 -37.15 -14.11
C ARG A 4 38.78 -37.26 -13.01
N GLN A 5 37.78 -36.39 -13.17
CA GLN A 5 36.30 -36.56 -13.10
C GLN A 5 35.68 -37.61 -12.17
N LYS A 6 34.69 -37.16 -11.39
CA LYS A 6 33.35 -37.78 -11.34
C LYS A 6 32.27 -36.75 -11.03
N THR A 7 31.34 -36.60 -11.96
CA THR A 7 30.04 -35.96 -11.87
C THR A 7 29.13 -36.71 -10.90
N ALA A 8 28.33 -35.96 -10.13
CA ALA A 8 27.02 -36.41 -9.66
C ALA A 8 26.13 -35.18 -9.46
N ARG A 9 25.21 -34.98 -10.41
CA ARG A 9 24.01 -34.16 -10.23
C ARG A 9 23.17 -34.82 -9.14
N THR A 10 22.69 -34.04 -8.19
CA THR A 10 21.52 -34.41 -7.38
C THR A 10 20.72 -33.15 -7.14
N SER A 11 19.59 -33.08 -7.83
CA SER A 11 18.51 -32.13 -7.60
C SER A 11 18.03 -32.25 -6.14
N ALA A 12 18.17 -31.19 -5.37
CA ALA A 12 17.51 -31.05 -4.08
C ALA A 12 16.68 -29.77 -4.13
N ARG A 13 15.37 -29.94 -4.33
CA ARG A 13 14.35 -28.93 -4.05
C ARG A 13 14.50 -28.53 -2.59
N ALA A 14 14.97 -27.32 -2.33
CA ALA A 14 15.01 -26.76 -0.99
C ALA A 14 13.61 -26.28 -0.63
N GLN A 15 12.77 -27.19 -0.14
CA GLN A 15 11.60 -26.83 0.65
C GLN A 15 12.09 -26.12 1.92
N TRP A 16 11.86 -24.82 2.01
CA TRP A 16 12.05 -24.06 3.25
C TRP A 16 10.95 -24.44 4.24
N ARG A 17 11.13 -25.58 4.91
CA ARG A 17 10.49 -25.88 6.18
C ARG A 17 11.43 -25.38 7.27
N LYS A 18 11.12 -24.22 7.87
CA LYS A 18 11.72 -23.84 9.16
C LYS A 18 10.82 -24.31 10.30
N PRO A 19 11.41 -24.85 11.38
CA PRO A 19 10.67 -25.50 12.46
C PRO A 19 10.02 -24.49 13.40
N LEU A 20 8.77 -24.77 13.76
CA LEU A 20 8.03 -24.18 14.86
C LEU A 20 8.83 -24.39 16.17
N ALA A 21 9.50 -23.34 16.65
CA ALA A 21 9.99 -23.29 18.01
C ALA A 21 8.82 -22.84 18.89
N ILE A 22 8.11 -23.81 19.46
CA ILE A 22 7.07 -23.58 20.47
C ILE A 22 7.77 -23.02 21.71
N ALA A 23 7.86 -21.70 21.81
CA ALA A 23 8.04 -21.00 23.07
C ALA A 23 6.67 -20.95 23.73
N THR A 24 6.44 -21.85 24.68
CA THR A 24 5.27 -21.84 25.55
C THR A 24 5.38 -20.61 26.45
N ALA A 25 4.80 -19.50 26.02
CA ALA A 25 4.52 -18.37 26.89
C ALA A 25 3.35 -18.77 27.79
N SER A 26 3.66 -19.09 29.05
CA SER A 26 2.69 -19.39 30.08
C SER A 26 1.86 -18.13 30.37
N VAL A 27 0.63 -18.08 29.83
CA VAL A 27 -0.41 -17.15 30.27
C VAL A 27 -0.75 -17.52 31.71
N ALA A 28 -0.28 -16.70 32.66
CA ALA A 28 -0.71 -16.81 34.04
C ALA A 28 -2.15 -16.30 34.12
N ALA A 29 -3.13 -17.19 34.00
CA ALA A 29 -4.51 -16.92 34.36
C ALA A 29 -4.56 -16.61 35.87
N VAL A 30 -4.55 -15.33 36.23
CA VAL A 30 -4.84 -14.89 37.59
C VAL A 30 -6.36 -14.98 37.76
N ALA A 31 -6.82 -16.09 38.32
CA ALA A 31 -8.16 -16.21 38.85
C ALA A 31 -8.30 -15.27 40.04
N LEU A 32 -8.82 -14.05 39.82
CA LEU A 32 -9.20 -13.15 40.89
C LEU A 32 -10.41 -13.74 41.60
N GLY A 33 -10.18 -14.18 42.84
CA GLY A 33 -11.20 -14.73 43.71
C GLY A 33 -12.19 -13.64 44.13
N ALA A 34 -13.45 -13.85 43.77
CA ALA A 34 -14.59 -13.12 44.32
C ALA A 34 -14.62 -13.29 45.85
N VAL A 35 -14.34 -12.21 46.59
CA VAL A 35 -14.61 -12.13 48.03
C VAL A 35 -16.06 -11.70 48.20
N GLY A 36 -16.85 -12.60 48.79
CA GLY A 36 -18.30 -12.51 48.83
C GLY A 36 -18.87 -11.42 49.73
N LEU A 37 -19.90 -10.77 49.19
CA LEU A 37 -21.02 -10.19 49.94
C LEU A 37 -22.32 -10.77 49.34
N SER A 38 -22.83 -11.84 49.95
CA SER A 38 -24.08 -12.48 49.54
C SER A 38 -25.28 -11.70 50.09
N GLY A 39 -25.71 -10.68 49.36
CA GLY A 39 -27.07 -10.15 49.37
C GLY A 39 -27.70 -10.35 47.98
N PRO A 40 -29.04 -10.26 47.83
CA PRO A 40 -29.64 -10.21 46.50
C PRO A 40 -29.15 -8.93 45.80
N LEU A 41 -28.15 -9.08 44.92
CA LEU A 41 -27.74 -8.02 44.00
C LEU A 41 -28.84 -7.94 42.94
N THR A 42 -29.81 -7.06 43.17
CA THR A 42 -30.51 -6.46 42.04
C THR A 42 -29.44 -5.70 41.23
N PRO A 43 -29.33 -5.89 39.91
CA PRO A 43 -28.46 -5.03 39.11
C PRO A 43 -28.87 -3.59 39.42
N ALA A 44 -27.93 -2.80 39.92
CA ALA A 44 -28.16 -1.41 40.20
C ALA A 44 -28.13 -0.69 38.85
N SER A 45 -29.29 -0.21 38.38
CA SER A 45 -29.37 0.77 37.31
C SER A 45 -28.81 2.09 37.83
N ALA A 46 -27.95 2.73 37.05
CA ALA A 46 -27.58 4.11 37.30
C ALA A 46 -28.84 4.98 37.33
N ALA A 47 -28.82 5.96 38.23
CA ALA A 47 -29.89 6.93 38.38
C ALA A 47 -29.45 8.22 37.70
N GLN A 48 -30.40 9.06 37.27
CA GLN A 48 -30.10 10.44 36.83
C GLN A 48 -29.21 11.22 37.82
N SER A 49 -29.15 10.77 39.08
CA SER A 49 -28.32 11.31 40.15
C SER A 49 -26.86 10.82 40.19
N ASP A 50 -26.40 9.98 39.25
CA ASP A 50 -24.98 9.64 39.18
C ASP A 50 -24.16 10.88 38.75
N GLU A 51 -23.10 11.13 39.51
CA GLU A 51 -22.19 12.26 39.35
C GLU A 51 -21.21 12.02 38.20
N SER A 52 -20.82 10.76 37.98
CA SER A 52 -19.94 10.39 36.88
C SER A 52 -20.28 9.01 36.32
N GLU A 53 -20.10 8.84 35.02
CA GLU A 53 -20.34 7.59 34.29
C GLU A 53 -19.23 7.37 33.25
N ALA A 54 -18.86 6.11 33.03
CA ALA A 54 -17.86 5.71 32.05
C ALA A 54 -18.22 4.35 31.42
N GLU A 55 -18.14 4.26 30.10
CA GLU A 55 -18.30 3.01 29.34
C GLU A 55 -17.20 2.86 28.28
N GLY A 56 -16.37 1.83 28.43
CA GLY A 56 -15.43 1.38 27.39
C GLY A 56 -15.99 0.16 26.67
N ARG A 57 -16.18 0.25 25.35
CA ARG A 57 -16.74 -0.84 24.54
C ARG A 57 -16.00 -1.00 23.22
N LEU A 58 -15.51 -2.21 22.93
CA LEU A 58 -14.76 -2.45 21.68
C LEU A 58 -15.68 -2.50 20.46
N ILE A 59 -16.83 -3.15 20.59
CA ILE A 59 -17.73 -3.45 19.48
C ILE A 59 -19.14 -3.02 19.89
N ALA A 60 -19.70 -2.09 19.14
CA ALA A 60 -21.08 -1.61 19.29
C ALA A 60 -21.69 -1.36 17.91
N GLY A 61 -23.01 -1.42 17.79
CA GLY A 61 -23.69 -1.13 16.54
C GLY A 61 -24.85 -2.08 16.25
N GLY A 62 -25.31 -2.04 15.00
CA GLY A 62 -26.52 -2.73 14.58
C GLY A 62 -26.56 -3.04 13.09
N GLY A 63 -27.76 -3.17 12.56
CA GLY A 63 -28.04 -3.62 11.20
C GLY A 63 -29.06 -4.76 11.23
N VAL A 64 -28.78 -5.84 10.49
CA VAL A 64 -29.62 -7.06 10.52
C VAL A 64 -29.67 -7.67 11.92
N VAL A 65 -28.60 -7.55 12.69
CA VAL A 65 -28.50 -7.97 14.09
C VAL A 65 -28.09 -6.79 14.95
N ASN A 66 -28.79 -6.58 16.06
CA ASN A 66 -28.40 -5.57 17.05
C ASN A 66 -27.27 -6.13 17.94
N LEU A 67 -26.05 -5.63 17.78
CA LEU A 67 -24.89 -6.07 18.55
C LEU A 67 -24.93 -5.57 19.99
N ASN A 68 -25.65 -4.48 20.21
CA ASN A 68 -25.74 -3.85 21.52
C ASN A 68 -26.42 -4.76 22.56
N ASP A 69 -27.32 -5.64 22.12
CA ASP A 69 -28.09 -6.57 22.95
C ASP A 69 -27.33 -7.88 23.31
N ILE A 70 -26.12 -8.07 22.77
CA ILE A 70 -25.34 -9.31 22.95
C ILE A 70 -24.47 -9.20 24.20
N ALA A 71 -24.79 -9.99 25.22
CA ALA A 71 -24.12 -9.94 26.53
C ALA A 71 -22.63 -10.31 26.47
N GLU A 72 -22.24 -11.19 25.56
CA GLU A 72 -20.87 -11.65 25.36
C GLU A 72 -19.91 -10.55 24.86
N ILE A 73 -20.44 -9.48 24.26
CA ILE A 73 -19.67 -8.31 23.80
C ILE A 73 -20.01 -7.04 24.59
N ALA A 74 -20.59 -7.20 25.77
CA ALA A 74 -20.85 -6.07 26.67
C ALA A 74 -19.53 -5.36 27.05
N GLY A 75 -19.61 -4.03 27.12
CA GLY A 75 -18.49 -3.18 27.52
C GLY A 75 -18.16 -3.25 29.01
N ALA A 76 -17.11 -2.55 29.40
CA ALA A 76 -16.86 -2.20 30.79
C ALA A 76 -17.67 -0.94 31.13
N TYR A 77 -18.57 -1.00 32.12
CA TYR A 77 -19.38 0.12 32.57
C TYR A 77 -19.19 0.38 34.06
N SER A 78 -19.01 1.65 34.44
CA SER A 78 -18.92 2.10 35.82
C SER A 78 -19.65 3.44 35.99
N ALA A 79 -20.24 3.66 37.17
CA ALA A 79 -20.98 4.88 37.50
C ALA A 79 -20.87 5.20 38.99
N THR A 80 -20.73 6.47 39.37
CA THR A 80 -20.68 6.89 40.78
C THR A 80 -21.85 7.79 41.12
N PRO A 81 -22.57 7.54 42.24
CA PRO A 81 -22.28 6.57 43.29
C PRO A 81 -22.87 5.15 43.10
N THR A 82 -23.57 4.86 42.01
CA THR A 82 -24.34 3.61 41.89
C THR A 82 -23.51 2.32 41.78
N ALA A 83 -22.42 2.35 41.01
CA ALA A 83 -21.49 1.26 40.74
C ALA A 83 -20.03 1.77 40.58
N PRO A 84 -19.45 2.39 41.63
CA PRO A 84 -18.18 3.11 41.55
C PRO A 84 -17.00 2.15 41.40
N GLY A 85 -15.91 2.67 40.80
CA GLY A 85 -14.61 2.01 40.77
C GLY A 85 -14.17 1.58 39.38
N GLU A 86 -13.18 0.69 39.34
CA GLU A 86 -12.54 0.21 38.11
C GLU A 86 -13.18 -1.07 37.61
N VAL A 87 -13.49 -1.12 36.31
CA VAL A 87 -14.02 -2.29 35.61
C VAL A 87 -13.15 -2.59 34.40
N ASN A 88 -12.58 -3.80 34.37
CA ASN A 88 -11.86 -4.35 33.23
C ASN A 88 -12.66 -5.52 32.66
N SER A 89 -13.03 -5.46 31.37
CA SER A 89 -13.81 -6.51 30.71
C SER A 89 -13.22 -6.86 29.34
N PRO A 90 -11.98 -7.38 29.26
CA PRO A 90 -11.38 -7.68 27.97
C PRO A 90 -12.19 -8.75 27.22
N LEU A 91 -12.40 -8.55 25.92
CA LEU A 91 -13.07 -9.53 25.06
C LEU A 91 -12.15 -10.71 24.76
N SER A 92 -12.75 -11.88 24.58
CA SER A 92 -12.04 -13.08 24.16
C SER A 92 -12.30 -13.33 22.67
N LEU A 93 -11.23 -13.53 21.89
CA LEU A 93 -11.35 -13.95 20.47
C LEU A 93 -12.14 -15.26 20.34
N GLU A 94 -11.99 -16.18 21.30
CA GLU A 94 -12.74 -17.43 21.29
C GLU A 94 -14.24 -17.18 21.43
N VAL A 95 -14.64 -16.19 22.25
CA VAL A 95 -16.04 -15.80 22.42
C VAL A 95 -16.55 -15.10 21.16
N LEU A 96 -15.79 -14.13 20.62
CA LEU A 96 -16.17 -13.43 19.38
C LEU A 96 -16.36 -14.39 18.21
N ASN A 97 -15.43 -15.32 18.00
CA ASN A 97 -15.51 -16.32 16.95
C ASN A 97 -16.65 -17.34 17.18
N ALA A 98 -17.08 -17.55 18.43
CA ALA A 98 -18.18 -18.45 18.75
C ALA A 98 -19.57 -17.84 18.53
N LEU A 99 -19.69 -16.51 18.46
CA LEU A 99 -20.98 -15.83 18.30
C LEU A 99 -21.65 -16.13 16.95
N ASN A 100 -20.86 -16.45 15.92
CA ASN A 100 -21.34 -16.89 14.60
C ASN A 100 -22.54 -16.05 14.10
N ILE A 101 -22.38 -14.72 14.16
CA ILE A 101 -23.43 -13.77 13.81
C ILE A 101 -23.62 -13.83 12.30
N ASP A 102 -24.77 -14.36 11.88
CA ASP A 102 -25.16 -14.54 10.49
C ASP A 102 -25.71 -13.22 9.93
N LEU A 103 -25.10 -12.73 8.87
CA LEU A 103 -25.52 -11.52 8.17
C LEU A 103 -26.47 -11.83 7.00
N GLY A 104 -26.74 -13.11 6.71
CA GLY A 104 -27.48 -13.55 5.54
C GLY A 104 -26.58 -14.06 4.42
N ASP A 105 -27.16 -14.84 3.50
CA ASP A 105 -26.49 -15.39 2.30
C ASP A 105 -25.16 -16.13 2.55
N GLY A 106 -24.98 -16.65 3.78
CA GLY A 106 -23.80 -17.40 4.20
C GLY A 106 -22.66 -16.54 4.74
N LEU A 107 -22.87 -15.22 4.85
CA LEU A 107 -21.92 -14.26 5.41
C LEU A 107 -21.95 -14.28 6.93
N GLN A 108 -20.77 -14.23 7.54
CA GLN A 108 -20.63 -14.13 8.99
C GLN A 108 -19.96 -12.80 9.34
N LEU A 109 -20.36 -12.20 10.47
CA LEU A 109 -19.69 -10.99 10.95
C LEU A 109 -18.29 -11.29 11.50
N PHE A 110 -18.17 -12.35 12.30
CA PHE A 110 -16.92 -12.78 12.95
C PHE A 110 -16.66 -14.26 12.68
N GLY A 111 -15.41 -14.70 12.88
CA GLY A 111 -14.99 -16.09 12.72
C GLY A 111 -14.08 -16.32 11.51
N GLU A 112 -13.86 -17.59 11.16
CA GLU A 112 -12.95 -17.99 10.07
C GLU A 112 -13.44 -17.51 8.69
N ASN A 113 -14.76 -17.37 8.52
CA ASN A 113 -15.38 -16.77 7.33
C ASN A 113 -16.03 -15.41 7.67
N GLY A 114 -15.54 -14.77 8.73
CA GLY A 114 -16.06 -13.49 9.21
C GLY A 114 -15.56 -12.34 8.34
N VAL A 115 -16.45 -11.42 7.98
CA VAL A 115 -16.07 -10.19 7.28
C VAL A 115 -15.20 -9.30 8.18
N ILE A 116 -15.30 -9.38 9.51
CA ILE A 116 -14.50 -8.56 10.43
C ILE A 116 -13.63 -9.42 11.34
N GLY A 117 -12.37 -9.00 11.49
CA GLY A 117 -11.47 -9.46 12.53
C GLY A 117 -10.95 -8.29 13.38
N VAL A 118 -10.83 -8.51 14.69
CA VAL A 118 -10.26 -7.55 15.64
C VAL A 118 -9.14 -8.20 16.45
N GLY A 119 -8.01 -7.51 16.60
CA GLY A 119 -6.83 -8.01 17.31
C GLY A 119 -6.75 -7.56 18.77
N ALA A 120 -6.98 -6.26 19.01
CA ALA A 120 -6.93 -5.66 20.34
C ALA A 120 -8.30 -5.67 21.03
N LEU A 121 -8.36 -6.17 22.26
CA LEU A 121 -9.63 -6.57 22.92
C LEU A 121 -9.85 -5.96 24.30
N GLY A 122 -9.10 -4.92 24.67
CA GLY A 122 -9.27 -4.27 25.96
C GLY A 122 -10.57 -3.47 26.03
N GLN A 123 -11.21 -3.49 27.19
CA GLN A 123 -12.37 -2.65 27.53
C GLN A 123 -12.22 -2.23 29.00
N TYR A 124 -12.29 -0.93 29.26
CA TYR A 124 -12.00 -0.35 30.56
C TYR A 124 -12.96 0.81 30.88
N ALA A 125 -13.41 0.87 32.13
CA ALA A 125 -14.13 2.00 32.69
C ALA A 125 -13.73 2.25 34.14
N ASN A 126 -13.62 3.51 34.54
CA ASN A 126 -13.34 3.90 35.90
C ASN A 126 -14.12 5.16 36.29
N THR A 127 -14.84 5.07 37.40
CA THR A 127 -15.48 6.24 38.04
C THR A 127 -15.19 6.28 39.55
N ALA A 128 -14.05 5.76 40.01
CA ALA A 128 -13.72 5.73 41.43
C ALA A 128 -13.97 7.09 42.14
N GLU A 129 -14.47 7.06 43.38
CA GLU A 129 -14.81 8.26 44.14
C GLU A 129 -13.63 9.25 44.20
N GLY A 130 -13.85 10.48 43.73
CA GLY A 130 -12.82 11.52 43.65
C GLY A 130 -11.82 11.39 42.48
N ALA A 131 -12.09 10.50 41.52
CA ALA A 131 -11.38 10.41 40.25
C ALA A 131 -12.27 10.87 39.09
N ASP A 132 -11.64 11.39 38.04
CA ASP A 132 -12.31 11.73 36.80
C ASP A 132 -12.84 10.46 36.10
N PRO A 133 -14.03 10.52 35.45
CA PRO A 133 -14.52 9.41 34.65
C PRO A 133 -13.55 9.12 33.52
N LEU A 134 -13.13 7.86 33.40
CA LEU A 134 -12.22 7.41 32.35
C LEU A 134 -12.79 6.17 31.68
N ALA A 135 -12.98 6.23 30.37
CA ALA A 135 -13.37 5.09 29.55
C ALA A 135 -12.34 4.85 28.46
N SER A 136 -12.09 3.59 28.12
CA SER A 136 -11.27 3.24 26.96
C SER A 136 -11.57 1.85 26.42
N ALA A 137 -11.27 1.66 25.13
CA ALA A 137 -11.42 0.37 24.45
C ALA A 137 -10.36 0.21 23.36
N GLY A 138 -10.05 -1.05 23.01
CA GLY A 138 -9.06 -1.39 21.98
C GLY A 138 -7.72 -1.87 22.55
N LEU A 139 -6.62 -1.38 21.98
CA LEU A 139 -5.27 -1.62 22.50
C LEU A 139 -4.98 -0.67 23.66
N VAL A 140 -5.35 -1.11 24.86
CA VAL A 140 -5.23 -0.33 26.11
C VAL A 140 -4.42 -1.08 27.16
N ASN A 141 -3.71 -0.33 28.01
CA ASN A 141 -3.02 -0.85 29.18
C ASN A 141 -4.01 -1.19 30.30
N ALA A 142 -3.53 -1.87 31.35
CA ALA A 142 -4.33 -2.26 32.50
C ALA A 142 -4.90 -1.06 33.31
N ASP A 143 -4.35 0.13 33.14
CA ASP A 143 -4.83 1.37 33.76
C ASP A 143 -5.81 2.16 32.86
N GLY A 144 -6.20 1.58 31.72
CA GLY A 144 -7.11 2.20 30.76
C GLY A 144 -6.44 3.21 29.82
N SER A 145 -5.12 3.43 29.90
CA SER A 145 -4.42 4.30 28.93
C SER A 145 -4.25 3.61 27.56
N ILE A 146 -4.22 4.37 26.47
CA ILE A 146 -3.91 3.84 25.13
C ILE A 146 -2.48 3.29 25.12
N ALA A 147 -2.33 2.03 24.70
CA ALA A 147 -1.04 1.39 24.58
C ALA A 147 -0.44 1.61 23.19
N VAL A 148 0.88 1.72 23.12
CA VAL A 148 1.59 1.84 21.83
C VAL A 148 1.66 0.47 21.18
N GLY A 149 1.11 0.36 19.96
CA GLY A 149 1.18 -0.84 19.13
C GLY A 149 2.61 -1.36 18.97
N SER A 150 2.78 -2.68 19.08
CA SER A 150 4.08 -3.34 18.90
C SER A 150 4.40 -3.60 17.42
N GLY A 151 3.42 -3.42 16.54
CA GLY A 151 3.48 -3.79 15.13
C GLY A 151 3.25 -5.29 14.90
N ASP A 152 2.81 -6.03 15.92
CA ASP A 152 2.39 -7.42 15.78
C ASP A 152 1.07 -7.47 14.97
N PRO A 153 1.01 -8.22 13.85
CA PRO A 153 -0.23 -8.39 13.09
C PRO A 153 -1.40 -8.94 13.91
N ALA A 154 -1.15 -9.58 15.06
CA ALA A 154 -2.20 -10.03 15.96
C ALA A 154 -2.94 -8.88 16.68
N GLU A 155 -2.39 -7.66 16.68
CA GLU A 155 -3.04 -6.46 17.24
C GLU A 155 -3.93 -5.75 16.22
N ASN A 156 -3.80 -6.08 14.94
CA ASN A 156 -4.50 -5.43 13.84
C ASN A 156 -5.97 -5.83 13.76
N ALA A 157 -6.76 -4.98 13.11
CA ALA A 157 -8.10 -5.31 12.67
C ALA A 157 -8.12 -5.48 11.14
N TYR A 158 -9.08 -6.24 10.64
CA TYR A 158 -9.32 -6.31 9.20
C TYR A 158 -10.81 -6.37 8.91
N LEU A 159 -11.13 -5.98 7.68
CA LEU A 159 -12.45 -6.10 7.10
C LEU A 159 -12.30 -6.72 5.70
N ASP A 160 -12.74 -7.97 5.56
CA ASP A 160 -12.80 -8.71 4.31
C ASP A 160 -14.13 -8.43 3.60
N LEU A 161 -14.02 -7.75 2.47
CA LEU A 161 -15.13 -7.32 1.63
C LEU A 161 -15.31 -8.24 0.41
N SER A 162 -14.40 -9.20 0.20
CA SER A 162 -14.45 -10.15 -0.92
C SER A 162 -15.78 -10.88 -1.01
N PRO A 163 -16.40 -11.33 0.11
CA PRO A 163 -17.71 -11.96 0.06
C PRO A 163 -18.87 -11.04 -0.36
N LEU A 164 -18.67 -9.72 -0.35
CA LEU A 164 -19.66 -8.70 -0.70
C LEU A 164 -19.52 -8.19 -2.15
N LEU A 165 -18.50 -8.62 -2.88
CA LEU A 165 -18.22 -8.11 -4.23
C LEU A 165 -19.34 -8.43 -5.23
N ASP A 166 -19.89 -9.65 -5.18
CA ASP A 166 -21.01 -10.06 -6.04
C ASP A 166 -22.24 -9.14 -5.85
N GLU A 167 -22.59 -8.84 -4.59
CA GLU A 167 -23.73 -7.99 -4.26
C GLU A 167 -23.49 -6.53 -4.67
N ALA A 168 -22.24 -6.07 -4.55
CA ALA A 168 -21.82 -4.75 -5.01
C ALA A 168 -21.64 -4.66 -6.54
N GLY A 169 -21.78 -5.77 -7.29
CA GLY A 169 -21.58 -5.83 -8.75
C GLY A 169 -20.12 -5.65 -9.17
N LEU A 170 -19.18 -6.06 -8.31
CA LEU A 170 -17.74 -5.90 -8.45
C LEU A 170 -16.99 -7.18 -8.82
N ASP A 171 -17.67 -8.33 -8.84
CA ASP A 171 -17.10 -9.67 -9.11
C ASP A 171 -16.45 -9.82 -10.49
N GLY A 172 -16.85 -8.98 -11.45
CA GLY A 172 -16.20 -8.90 -12.77
C GLY A 172 -14.92 -8.04 -12.81
N LEU A 173 -14.64 -7.28 -11.74
CA LEU A 173 -13.53 -6.32 -11.66
C LEU A 173 -12.49 -6.72 -10.59
N LEU A 174 -12.96 -7.28 -9.49
CA LEU A 174 -12.17 -7.65 -8.32
C LEU A 174 -12.44 -9.10 -7.92
N ASP A 175 -11.36 -9.82 -7.61
CA ASP A 175 -11.41 -11.15 -6.98
C ASP A 175 -11.38 -11.05 -5.45
N ASP A 176 -10.71 -10.02 -4.91
CA ASP A 176 -10.52 -9.78 -3.48
C ASP A 176 -10.57 -8.28 -3.18
N ALA A 177 -11.18 -7.93 -2.05
CA ALA A 177 -11.11 -6.60 -1.47
C ALA A 177 -11.06 -6.70 0.04
N ARG A 178 -10.05 -6.08 0.65
CA ARG A 178 -9.83 -6.14 2.10
C ARG A 178 -9.26 -4.83 2.61
N VAL A 179 -9.79 -4.37 3.74
CA VAL A 179 -9.20 -3.28 4.50
C VAL A 179 -8.44 -3.87 5.67
N GLU A 180 -7.16 -3.56 5.79
CA GLU A 180 -6.36 -3.83 6.97
C GLU A 180 -6.15 -2.55 7.76
N LEU A 181 -6.36 -2.63 9.07
CA LEU A 181 -6.19 -1.53 10.00
C LEU A 181 -5.22 -1.96 11.09
N GLY A 182 -4.31 -1.06 11.45
CA GLY A 182 -3.41 -1.28 12.57
C GLY A 182 -4.18 -1.36 13.89
N ALA A 183 -3.45 -1.40 15.01
CA ALA A 183 -4.06 -1.32 16.34
C ALA A 183 -5.02 -0.12 16.46
N ILE A 184 -6.23 -0.39 16.95
CA ILE A 184 -7.32 0.57 17.11
C ILE A 184 -7.59 0.77 18.61
N SER A 185 -7.68 2.02 19.06
CA SER A 185 -8.02 2.37 20.44
C SER A 185 -8.77 3.69 20.53
N ALA A 186 -9.62 3.83 21.55
CA ALA A 186 -10.25 5.11 21.92
C ALA A 186 -10.20 5.29 23.43
N LEU A 187 -10.17 6.55 23.86
CA LEU A 187 -10.18 6.98 25.24
C LEU A 187 -11.05 8.24 25.36
N ALA A 188 -11.82 8.32 26.44
CA ALA A 188 -12.57 9.50 26.79
C ALA A 188 -12.44 9.77 28.30
N THR A 189 -12.28 11.03 28.66
CA THR A 189 -12.15 11.54 30.03
C THR A 189 -12.62 12.99 30.09
N VAL A 190 -12.47 13.64 31.23
CA VAL A 190 -12.57 15.10 31.36
C VAL A 190 -11.20 15.75 31.54
N ASP A 191 -11.11 17.03 31.22
CA ASP A 191 -9.95 17.88 31.49
C ASP A 191 -10.03 18.56 32.87
N GLU A 192 -9.04 19.41 33.20
CA GLU A 192 -8.98 20.13 34.49
C GLU A 192 -10.18 21.08 34.73
N THR A 193 -10.94 21.40 33.69
CA THR A 193 -12.15 22.25 33.77
C THR A 193 -13.44 21.44 33.87
N GLY A 194 -13.35 20.11 33.83
CA GLY A 194 -14.50 19.21 33.76
C GLY A 194 -15.08 19.07 32.35
N ALA A 195 -14.46 19.66 31.33
CA ALA A 195 -14.91 19.51 29.95
C ALA A 195 -14.47 18.15 29.38
N PRO A 196 -15.33 17.46 28.64
CA PRO A 196 -14.97 16.16 28.06
C PRO A 196 -13.88 16.32 27.00
N VAL A 197 -12.92 15.39 27.01
CA VAL A 197 -11.84 15.27 26.03
C VAL A 197 -11.69 13.81 25.61
N GLY A 198 -11.42 13.63 24.31
CA GLY A 198 -11.21 12.32 23.70
C GLY A 198 -9.83 12.19 23.08
N ASP A 199 -9.32 10.97 23.05
CA ASP A 199 -8.14 10.58 22.29
C ASP A 199 -8.40 9.25 21.58
N TYR A 200 -7.72 9.03 20.46
CA TYR A 200 -7.87 7.80 19.69
C TYR A 200 -6.58 7.43 18.98
N GLN A 201 -6.46 6.15 18.64
CA GLN A 201 -5.36 5.63 17.84
C GLN A 201 -5.86 4.68 16.77
N ILE A 202 -5.36 4.86 15.55
CA ILE A 202 -5.40 3.91 14.43
C ILE A 202 -4.00 3.87 13.83
N ALA A 203 -3.25 2.80 14.11
CA ALA A 203 -1.81 2.75 13.84
C ALA A 203 -1.44 2.85 12.35
N ASN A 204 -2.25 2.29 11.45
CA ASN A 204 -2.15 2.44 9.99
C ASN A 204 -3.46 1.99 9.33
N GLY A 205 -3.57 2.17 8.01
CA GLY A 205 -4.66 1.62 7.21
C GLY A 205 -4.22 1.31 5.80
N THR A 206 -4.60 0.15 5.28
CA THR A 206 -4.29 -0.29 3.92
C THR A 206 -5.53 -0.90 3.29
N LEU A 207 -5.89 -0.46 2.09
CA LEU A 207 -6.89 -1.11 1.26
C LEU A 207 -6.16 -2.00 0.24
N LEU A 208 -6.40 -3.30 0.32
CA LEU A 208 -5.89 -4.33 -0.58
C LEU A 208 -7.00 -4.71 -1.55
N LEU A 209 -6.71 -4.65 -2.84
CA LEU A 209 -7.61 -5.06 -3.92
C LEU A 209 -6.88 -6.05 -4.81
N THR A 210 -7.57 -7.06 -5.33
CA THR A 210 -7.01 -7.95 -6.36
C THR A 210 -7.86 -7.86 -7.62
N SER A 211 -7.27 -7.42 -8.73
CA SER A 211 -7.97 -7.29 -10.01
C SER A 211 -7.39 -8.22 -11.08
N PRO A 212 -8.19 -9.16 -11.63
CA PRO A 212 -7.78 -9.99 -12.76
C PRO A 212 -7.36 -9.19 -13.99
N ALA A 213 -8.03 -8.06 -14.25
CA ALA A 213 -7.74 -7.20 -15.39
C ALA A 213 -6.33 -6.59 -15.31
N ILE A 214 -5.85 -6.30 -14.09
CA ILE A 214 -4.48 -5.83 -13.84
C ILE A 214 -3.48 -6.98 -14.07
N ALA A 215 -3.78 -8.19 -13.59
CA ALA A 215 -2.92 -9.35 -13.81
C ALA A 215 -2.78 -9.70 -15.31
N ASP A 216 -3.88 -9.59 -16.06
CA ASP A 216 -3.94 -9.85 -17.50
C ASP A 216 -3.21 -8.80 -18.36
N LEU A 217 -2.90 -7.62 -17.79
CA LEU A 217 -2.17 -6.57 -18.50
C LEU A 217 -0.78 -7.06 -18.93
N SER A 218 -0.09 -7.83 -18.10
CA SER A 218 1.22 -8.40 -18.42
C SER A 218 1.19 -9.25 -19.71
N GLY A 219 0.14 -10.06 -19.89
CA GLY A 219 -0.09 -10.83 -21.11
C GLY A 219 -0.35 -9.94 -22.32
N THR A 220 -1.16 -8.89 -22.15
CA THR A 220 -1.45 -7.92 -23.22
C THR A 220 -0.19 -7.17 -23.68
N LEU A 221 0.67 -6.78 -22.74
CA LEU A 221 1.94 -6.13 -23.04
C LEU A 221 2.91 -7.09 -23.75
N SER A 222 2.93 -8.37 -23.37
CA SER A 222 3.72 -9.40 -24.07
C SER A 222 3.24 -9.61 -25.51
N GLU A 223 1.92 -9.61 -25.77
CA GLU A 223 1.39 -9.64 -27.15
C GLU A 223 1.76 -8.37 -27.95
N GLY A 224 1.83 -7.21 -27.29
CA GLY A 224 2.36 -5.98 -27.88
C GLY A 224 3.84 -6.12 -28.25
N LEU A 225 4.63 -6.73 -27.37
CA LEU A 225 6.06 -6.95 -27.56
C LEU A 225 6.36 -7.88 -28.74
N ASP A 226 5.52 -8.87 -29.01
CA ASP A 226 5.65 -9.75 -30.18
C ASP A 226 5.63 -8.98 -31.51
N GLN A 227 4.95 -7.83 -31.57
CA GLN A 227 4.93 -6.95 -32.75
C GLN A 227 6.27 -6.23 -32.97
N VAL A 228 7.07 -6.07 -31.90
CA VAL A 228 8.41 -5.45 -31.92
C VAL A 228 9.49 -6.51 -32.16
N SER A 229 9.39 -7.67 -31.48
CA SER A 229 10.39 -8.73 -31.54
C SER A 229 10.43 -9.43 -32.90
N GLY A 230 9.28 -9.57 -33.59
CA GLY A 230 9.18 -10.20 -34.91
C GLY A 230 10.09 -9.57 -35.96
N PRO A 231 9.97 -8.25 -36.26
CA PRO A 231 10.82 -7.56 -37.23
C PRO A 231 12.32 -7.61 -36.91
N ILE A 232 12.71 -7.59 -35.62
CA ILE A 232 14.11 -7.67 -35.19
C ILE A 232 14.67 -9.07 -35.45
N ASN A 233 13.89 -10.11 -35.14
CA ASN A 233 14.25 -11.49 -35.44
C ASN A 233 14.31 -11.74 -36.96
N ASP A 234 13.42 -11.14 -37.74
CA ASP A 234 13.43 -11.21 -39.22
C ASP A 234 14.64 -10.46 -39.83
N LEU A 235 15.15 -9.42 -39.15
CA LEU A 235 16.36 -8.71 -39.58
C LEU A 235 17.60 -9.60 -39.48
N ALA A 236 17.75 -10.30 -38.35
CA ALA A 236 18.92 -11.14 -38.04
C ALA A 236 18.80 -12.61 -38.51
N GLY A 237 17.61 -13.02 -38.96
CA GLY A 237 17.34 -14.37 -39.44
C GLY A 237 17.89 -14.68 -40.84
N GLU A 238 17.95 -15.97 -41.17
CA GLU A 238 18.38 -16.47 -42.49
C GLU A 238 17.47 -15.95 -43.62
N GLY A 239 18.05 -15.26 -44.60
CA GLY A 239 17.34 -14.55 -45.68
C GLY A 239 16.85 -13.15 -45.32
N GLY A 240 17.25 -12.60 -44.16
CA GLY A 240 16.89 -11.28 -43.66
C GLY A 240 17.54 -10.11 -44.41
N VAL A 241 17.36 -8.90 -43.86
CA VAL A 241 17.93 -7.67 -44.45
C VAL A 241 19.46 -7.70 -44.42
N ILE A 242 20.04 -8.39 -43.42
CA ILE A 242 21.48 -8.66 -43.32
C ILE A 242 21.95 -9.40 -44.57
N ASP A 243 21.40 -10.57 -44.88
CA ASP A 243 21.79 -11.36 -46.04
C ASP A 243 21.54 -10.58 -47.35
N THR A 244 20.39 -9.93 -47.48
CA THR A 244 20.03 -9.24 -48.74
C THR A 244 20.80 -7.92 -48.98
N THR A 245 21.31 -7.27 -47.94
CA THR A 245 22.00 -5.97 -48.04
C THR A 245 23.51 -6.11 -47.94
N ILE A 246 24.02 -7.07 -47.16
CA ILE A 246 25.46 -7.25 -46.93
C ILE A 246 26.09 -8.10 -48.04
N ASP A 247 25.42 -9.13 -48.55
CA ASP A 247 26.00 -10.01 -49.60
C ASP A 247 26.56 -9.23 -50.81
N PRO A 248 25.83 -8.24 -51.39
CA PRO A 248 26.37 -7.45 -52.50
C PRO A 248 27.60 -6.59 -52.12
N LEU A 249 27.73 -6.21 -50.85
CA LEU A 249 28.87 -5.43 -50.35
C LEU A 249 30.12 -6.30 -50.17
N LEU A 250 29.93 -7.61 -49.93
CA LEU A 250 31.02 -8.58 -49.82
C LEU A 250 31.63 -8.90 -51.17
N ASP A 251 30.84 -8.89 -52.24
CA ASP A 251 31.36 -9.01 -53.60
C ASP A 251 32.36 -7.88 -53.94
N ASP A 252 32.01 -6.63 -53.58
CA ASP A 252 32.86 -5.46 -53.79
C ASP A 252 34.13 -5.51 -52.92
N LEU A 253 34.00 -5.96 -51.66
CA LEU A 253 35.15 -6.17 -50.78
C LEU A 253 36.06 -7.28 -51.31
N THR A 254 35.50 -8.42 -51.74
CA THR A 254 36.22 -9.55 -52.34
C THR A 254 37.02 -9.11 -53.56
N SER A 255 36.41 -8.31 -54.45
CA SER A 255 37.07 -7.73 -55.62
C SER A 255 38.24 -6.80 -55.25
N THR A 256 38.05 -5.98 -54.21
CA THR A 256 39.09 -5.07 -53.69
C THR A 256 40.26 -5.85 -53.11
N LEU A 257 40.00 -6.86 -52.29
CA LEU A 257 41.03 -7.73 -51.70
C LEU A 257 41.77 -8.53 -52.78
N ASN A 258 41.06 -9.06 -53.79
CA ASN A 258 41.65 -9.74 -54.93
C ASN A 258 42.59 -8.84 -55.76
N THR A 259 42.28 -7.55 -55.85
CA THR A 259 43.15 -6.56 -56.50
C THR A 259 44.44 -6.34 -55.69
N LEU A 260 44.34 -6.27 -54.36
CA LEU A 260 45.49 -6.10 -53.45
C LEU A 260 46.37 -7.35 -53.38
N LEU A 261 45.79 -8.53 -53.58
CA LEU A 261 46.53 -9.79 -53.68
C LEU A 261 47.38 -9.87 -54.96
N LEU A 262 47.27 -8.94 -55.93
CA LEU A 262 48.13 -8.82 -57.12
C LEU A 262 48.38 -10.15 -57.88
N GLY A 263 47.44 -11.10 -57.81
CA GLY A 263 47.52 -12.43 -58.41
C GLY A 263 48.42 -13.45 -57.70
N VAL A 264 48.93 -13.16 -56.49
CA VAL A 264 49.59 -14.20 -55.66
C VAL A 264 48.59 -15.17 -55.02
N GLY A 265 47.34 -14.75 -54.89
CA GLY A 265 46.19 -15.59 -54.53
C GLY A 265 44.87 -14.90 -54.88
N SER A 266 43.75 -15.59 -54.65
CA SER A 266 42.40 -15.09 -54.79
C SER A 266 41.50 -15.62 -53.67
N ILE A 267 40.55 -14.80 -53.26
CA ILE A 267 39.42 -15.15 -52.43
C ILE A 267 38.27 -15.49 -53.37
N ASP A 268 37.73 -16.71 -53.22
CA ASP A 268 36.62 -17.19 -54.04
C ASP A 268 35.28 -16.61 -53.56
N ASP A 269 35.12 -16.48 -52.23
CA ASP A 269 33.94 -15.92 -51.58
C ASP A 269 34.28 -15.41 -50.17
N LEU A 270 33.58 -14.38 -49.70
CA LEU A 270 33.61 -13.92 -48.31
C LEU A 270 32.24 -14.21 -47.68
N GLY A 271 32.22 -15.04 -46.65
CA GLY A 271 31.03 -15.23 -45.85
C GLY A 271 30.92 -14.16 -44.76
N VAL A 272 29.72 -13.63 -44.56
CA VAL A 272 29.37 -12.90 -43.33
C VAL A 272 28.34 -13.66 -42.55
N THR A 273 28.55 -13.72 -41.24
CA THR A 273 27.53 -14.12 -40.28
C THR A 273 27.36 -12.99 -39.29
N ALA A 274 26.11 -12.57 -39.07
CA ALA A 274 25.77 -11.61 -38.04
C ALA A 274 24.72 -12.25 -37.12
N THR A 275 24.95 -12.22 -35.82
CA THR A 275 24.01 -12.71 -34.83
C THR A 275 23.69 -11.57 -33.86
N VAL A 276 22.40 -11.39 -33.59
CA VAL A 276 21.88 -10.47 -32.59
C VAL A 276 21.14 -11.33 -31.57
N ASP A 277 21.57 -11.30 -30.31
CA ASP A 277 20.91 -12.04 -29.23
C ASP A 277 20.16 -11.04 -28.34
N VAL A 278 18.83 -11.02 -28.48
CA VAL A 278 17.93 -10.14 -27.72
C VAL A 278 16.84 -10.99 -27.10
N ASP A 279 16.70 -10.91 -25.77
CA ASP A 279 15.57 -11.48 -25.05
C ASP A 279 14.67 -10.37 -24.52
N LEU A 280 13.85 -9.82 -25.42
CA LEU A 280 12.91 -8.75 -25.06
C LEU A 280 11.89 -9.22 -24.03
N GLN A 281 11.51 -10.51 -24.06
CA GLN A 281 10.54 -11.05 -23.12
C GLN A 281 11.13 -11.09 -21.71
N ALA A 282 12.39 -11.53 -21.56
CA ALA A 282 13.06 -11.48 -20.25
C ALA A 282 13.20 -10.04 -19.72
N ALA A 283 13.40 -9.06 -20.60
CA ALA A 283 13.44 -7.66 -20.20
C ALA A 283 12.07 -7.15 -19.72
N LEU A 284 11.00 -7.47 -20.45
CA LEU A 284 9.63 -7.15 -20.05
C LEU A 284 9.28 -7.83 -18.72
N ASP A 285 9.56 -9.13 -18.58
CA ASP A 285 9.31 -9.90 -17.36
C ASP A 285 10.08 -9.31 -16.16
N SER A 286 11.32 -8.86 -16.38
CA SER A 286 12.11 -8.22 -15.33
C SER A 286 11.57 -6.86 -14.93
N ALA A 287 11.02 -6.10 -15.88
CA ALA A 287 10.50 -4.76 -15.63
C ALA A 287 9.11 -4.80 -14.95
N LEU A 288 8.25 -5.75 -15.34
CA LEU A 288 6.90 -5.92 -14.81
C LEU A 288 6.83 -6.86 -13.61
N GLY A 289 7.92 -7.58 -13.30
CA GLY A 289 7.97 -8.53 -12.19
C GLY A 289 8.18 -7.89 -10.82
N GLU A 290 8.48 -6.60 -10.76
CA GLU A 290 8.57 -5.83 -9.51
C GLU A 290 7.30 -4.98 -9.32
N PRO A 291 6.78 -4.85 -8.07
CA PRO A 291 5.65 -3.97 -7.79
C PRO A 291 5.96 -2.52 -8.16
N ILE A 292 5.02 -1.88 -8.85
CA ILE A 292 5.13 -0.50 -9.30
C ILE A 292 4.48 0.39 -8.25
N THR A 293 5.27 1.26 -7.63
CA THR A 293 4.78 2.26 -6.68
C THR A 293 4.50 3.58 -7.38
N GLY A 294 3.34 4.17 -7.11
CA GLY A 294 2.91 5.46 -7.64
C GLY A 294 3.84 6.62 -7.24
N PRO A 295 3.81 7.74 -7.97
CA PRO A 295 4.67 8.91 -7.71
C PRO A 295 4.40 9.55 -6.35
N ASP A 296 3.15 9.45 -5.90
CA ASP A 296 2.69 9.88 -4.58
C ASP A 296 2.93 8.82 -3.51
N SER A 297 3.50 7.65 -3.83
CA SER A 297 3.69 6.48 -2.95
C SER A 297 2.43 6.06 -2.16
N ALA A 298 1.24 6.46 -2.58
CA ALA A 298 -0.02 6.07 -1.96
C ALA A 298 -0.47 4.69 -2.45
N VAL A 299 -0.07 4.32 -3.67
CA VAL A 299 -0.49 3.09 -4.34
C VAL A 299 0.72 2.27 -4.75
N THR A 300 0.63 0.96 -4.57
CA THR A 300 1.57 -0.02 -5.14
C THR A 300 0.78 -1.10 -5.88
N ILE A 301 1.19 -1.39 -7.12
CA ILE A 301 0.53 -2.34 -8.02
C ILE A 301 1.50 -3.48 -8.36
N ASP A 302 1.11 -4.72 -8.08
CA ASP A 302 1.81 -5.91 -8.56
C ASP A 302 1.08 -6.48 -9.78
N LEU A 303 1.68 -6.34 -10.96
CA LEU A 303 1.12 -6.80 -12.23
C LEU A 303 1.14 -8.33 -12.38
N SER A 304 1.93 -9.04 -11.57
CA SER A 304 2.04 -10.50 -11.63
C SER A 304 0.90 -11.21 -10.91
N THR A 305 0.35 -10.56 -9.87
CA THR A 305 -0.77 -11.07 -9.06
C THR A 305 -2.07 -10.30 -9.30
N GLY A 306 -1.99 -9.07 -9.82
CA GLY A 306 -3.13 -8.15 -9.90
C GLY A 306 -3.42 -7.45 -8.58
N GLU A 307 -2.54 -7.56 -7.57
CA GLU A 307 -2.71 -6.93 -6.27
C GLU A 307 -2.45 -5.42 -6.36
N VAL A 308 -3.33 -4.65 -5.74
CA VAL A 308 -3.23 -3.20 -5.56
C VAL A 308 -3.32 -2.90 -4.08
N SER A 309 -2.25 -2.34 -3.53
CA SER A 309 -2.17 -1.91 -2.14
C SER A 309 -2.24 -0.38 -2.08
N VAL A 310 -3.23 0.14 -1.36
CA VAL A 310 -3.47 1.57 -1.17
C VAL A 310 -3.23 1.94 0.30
N ASP A 311 -2.28 2.82 0.57
CA ASP A 311 -2.03 3.40 1.89
C ASP A 311 -3.09 4.46 2.20
N LEU A 312 -4.04 4.13 3.07
CA LEU A 312 -5.15 5.01 3.43
C LEU A 312 -4.69 6.23 4.22
N ALA A 313 -3.66 6.10 5.05
CA ALA A 313 -3.11 7.23 5.81
C ALA A 313 -2.49 8.26 4.87
N ARG A 314 -1.74 7.78 3.88
CA ARG A 314 -1.16 8.64 2.84
C ARG A 314 -2.24 9.30 2.00
N LEU A 315 -3.20 8.52 1.54
CA LEU A 315 -4.27 8.99 0.68
C LEU A 315 -5.16 10.05 1.36
N VAL A 316 -5.50 9.86 2.64
CA VAL A 316 -6.23 10.87 3.42
C VAL A 316 -5.38 12.14 3.59
N ALA A 317 -4.09 12.01 3.91
CA ALA A 317 -3.19 13.16 4.05
C ALA A 317 -3.05 13.97 2.75
N ASP A 318 -2.98 13.29 1.60
CA ASP A 318 -2.85 13.91 0.29
C ASP A 318 -4.17 14.54 -0.20
N SER A 319 -5.31 13.88 0.04
CA SER A 319 -6.63 14.33 -0.44
C SER A 319 -7.27 15.41 0.44
N GLN A 320 -7.15 15.30 1.77
CA GLN A 320 -7.82 16.19 2.73
C GLN A 320 -6.85 17.19 3.36
N GLY A 321 -5.55 17.03 3.12
CA GLY A 321 -4.49 17.85 3.71
C GLY A 321 -4.13 17.37 5.11
N GLY A 322 -2.82 17.35 5.40
CA GLY A 322 -2.32 16.90 6.70
C GLY A 322 -0.83 16.63 6.65
N VAL A 323 -0.27 16.20 7.79
CA VAL A 323 1.09 15.65 7.83
C VAL A 323 0.97 14.15 7.76
N TYR A 324 1.52 13.54 6.72
CA TYR A 324 1.67 12.09 6.68
C TYR A 324 2.72 11.65 7.69
N ASP A 325 2.29 10.92 8.72
CA ASP A 325 3.15 10.31 9.74
C ASP A 325 3.10 8.77 9.72
N GLY A 326 2.44 8.19 8.71
CA GLY A 326 2.23 6.74 8.56
C GLY A 326 1.05 6.19 9.36
N THR A 327 0.25 7.04 10.00
CA THR A 327 -0.89 6.64 10.83
C THR A 327 -2.18 7.34 10.43
N LEU A 328 -3.33 6.84 10.92
CA LEU A 328 -4.63 7.51 10.79
C LEU A 328 -4.98 8.31 12.07
N ASN A 329 -3.96 8.74 12.81
CA ASN A 329 -4.10 9.54 14.03
C ASN A 329 -4.21 11.04 13.72
N ASN A 330 -4.63 11.82 14.70
CA ASN A 330 -4.69 13.29 14.62
C ASN A 330 -5.54 13.83 13.45
N LEU A 331 -6.46 13.03 12.93
CA LEU A 331 -7.41 13.45 11.92
C LEU A 331 -8.43 14.41 12.55
N PRO A 332 -8.99 15.36 11.79
CA PRO A 332 -10.14 16.13 12.24
C PRO A 332 -11.28 15.23 12.76
N VAL A 333 -12.13 15.80 13.61
CA VAL A 333 -13.32 15.09 14.11
C VAL A 333 -14.21 14.66 12.95
N ASN A 334 -14.70 13.41 12.99
CA ASN A 334 -15.56 12.78 11.98
C ASN A 334 -14.94 12.76 10.57
N THR A 335 -13.65 12.39 10.46
CA THR A 335 -12.95 12.33 9.18
C THR A 335 -13.28 11.06 8.43
N GLU A 336 -13.78 11.18 7.20
CA GLU A 336 -14.02 10.04 6.32
C GLU A 336 -12.68 9.52 5.78
N VAL A 337 -12.32 8.29 6.15
CA VAL A 337 -11.07 7.62 5.73
C VAL A 337 -11.28 6.83 4.45
N LEU A 338 -12.50 6.32 4.25
CA LEU A 338 -12.87 5.61 3.04
C LEU A 338 -14.25 6.10 2.62
N GLY A 339 -14.23 7.07 1.70
CA GLY A 339 -15.40 7.81 1.24
C GLY A 339 -15.30 8.19 -0.23
N PRO A 340 -16.35 8.80 -0.81
CA PRO A 340 -16.40 9.16 -2.22
C PRO A 340 -15.20 9.96 -2.72
N ASP A 341 -14.74 10.95 -1.94
CA ASP A 341 -13.64 11.82 -2.32
C ASP A 341 -12.28 11.11 -2.19
N VAL A 342 -12.10 10.33 -1.13
CA VAL A 342 -10.85 9.58 -0.88
C VAL A 342 -10.69 8.45 -1.91
N ILE A 343 -11.76 7.71 -2.20
CA ILE A 343 -11.74 6.62 -3.18
C ILE A 343 -11.54 7.16 -4.60
N GLN A 344 -12.17 8.29 -4.97
CA GLN A 344 -11.86 8.96 -6.24
C GLN A 344 -10.39 9.38 -6.31
N ALA A 345 -9.83 9.94 -5.25
CA ALA A 345 -8.40 10.24 -5.20
C ALA A 345 -7.52 8.98 -5.36
N ALA A 346 -7.94 7.85 -4.78
CA ALA A 346 -7.23 6.57 -4.92
C ALA A 346 -7.30 6.04 -6.36
N LEU A 347 -8.48 5.94 -6.94
CA LEU A 347 -8.72 5.22 -8.18
C LEU A 347 -8.45 6.07 -9.42
N ASP A 348 -9.02 7.27 -9.49
CA ASP A 348 -8.83 8.16 -10.64
C ASP A 348 -7.50 8.92 -10.53
N GLY A 349 -7.02 9.16 -9.31
CA GLY A 349 -5.75 9.84 -9.07
C GLY A 349 -4.57 8.87 -9.03
N ALA A 350 -4.42 8.16 -7.91
CA ALA A 350 -3.20 7.41 -7.61
C ALA A 350 -3.04 6.13 -8.44
N ILE A 351 -4.08 5.31 -8.59
CA ILE A 351 -4.04 4.08 -9.40
C ILE A 351 -3.90 4.43 -10.88
N GLY A 352 -4.73 5.33 -11.41
CA GLY A 352 -4.63 5.78 -12.81
C GLY A 352 -3.24 6.34 -13.15
N SER A 353 -2.70 7.23 -12.30
CA SER A 353 -1.35 7.77 -12.50
C SER A 353 -0.25 6.71 -12.35
N THR A 354 -0.45 5.69 -11.52
CA THR A 354 0.49 4.57 -11.39
C THR A 354 0.50 3.72 -12.66
N LEU A 355 -0.68 3.41 -13.21
CA LEU A 355 -0.82 2.66 -14.47
C LEU A 355 -0.26 3.45 -15.66
N ASP A 356 -0.41 4.78 -15.68
CA ASP A 356 0.14 5.65 -16.73
C ASP A 356 1.68 5.63 -16.83
N GLN A 357 2.38 5.12 -15.81
CA GLN A 357 3.84 4.92 -15.84
C GLN A 357 4.25 3.68 -16.63
N ILE A 358 3.36 2.70 -16.79
CA ILE A 358 3.67 1.40 -17.39
C ILE A 358 4.21 1.53 -18.82
N PRO A 359 3.62 2.32 -19.73
CA PRO A 359 4.14 2.42 -21.09
C PRO A 359 5.59 2.93 -21.10
N ALA A 360 5.91 3.94 -20.30
CA ALA A 360 7.26 4.48 -20.22
C ALA A 360 8.25 3.44 -19.64
N LEU A 361 7.86 2.72 -18.60
CA LEU A 361 8.66 1.66 -17.99
C LEU A 361 8.94 0.51 -18.97
N VAL A 362 7.93 0.10 -19.76
CA VAL A 362 8.11 -0.92 -20.81
C VAL A 362 9.01 -0.40 -21.93
N VAL A 363 8.83 0.83 -22.39
CA VAL A 363 9.66 1.46 -23.42
C VAL A 363 11.12 1.51 -22.98
N GLU A 364 11.38 1.93 -21.74
CA GLU A 364 12.72 1.96 -21.14
C GLU A 364 13.32 0.56 -21.07
N ALA A 365 12.59 -0.42 -20.54
CA ALA A 365 13.06 -1.80 -20.44
C ALA A 365 13.39 -2.44 -21.80
N VAL A 366 12.53 -2.22 -22.81
CA VAL A 366 12.74 -2.70 -24.18
C VAL A 366 13.96 -2.01 -24.80
N THR A 367 14.09 -0.70 -24.62
CA THR A 367 15.22 0.09 -25.15
C THR A 367 16.54 -0.33 -24.53
N ASP A 368 16.58 -0.53 -23.21
CA ASP A 368 17.75 -1.01 -22.48
C ASP A 368 18.14 -2.43 -22.89
N ALA A 369 17.17 -3.32 -23.07
CA ALA A 369 17.41 -4.67 -23.58
C ALA A 369 17.99 -4.67 -24.98
N LEU A 370 17.49 -3.79 -25.85
CA LEU A 370 18.00 -3.62 -27.20
C LEU A 370 19.41 -3.07 -27.18
N HIS A 371 19.70 -2.04 -26.39
CA HIS A 371 21.06 -1.53 -26.25
C HIS A 371 22.03 -2.54 -25.67
N ALA A 372 21.59 -3.39 -24.74
CA ALA A 372 22.42 -4.42 -24.12
C ALA A 372 22.61 -5.68 -24.98
N ALA A 373 21.86 -5.82 -26.07
CA ALA A 373 21.89 -7.00 -26.92
C ALA A 373 23.27 -7.25 -27.52
N ASP A 374 23.76 -8.49 -27.41
CA ASP A 374 25.05 -8.88 -27.97
C ASP A 374 24.95 -8.97 -29.51
N VAL A 375 25.86 -8.25 -30.18
CA VAL A 375 26.01 -8.25 -31.63
C VAL A 375 27.38 -8.80 -31.99
N ASN A 376 27.38 -9.89 -32.74
CA ASN A 376 28.60 -10.52 -33.25
C ASN A 376 28.54 -10.60 -34.77
N ILE A 377 29.56 -10.06 -35.45
CA ILE A 377 29.72 -10.09 -36.90
C ILE A 377 31.03 -10.79 -37.22
N ALA A 378 31.00 -11.87 -37.99
CA ALA A 378 32.20 -12.55 -38.45
C ALA A 378 32.28 -12.50 -39.98
N ILE A 379 33.43 -12.05 -40.50
CA ILE A 379 33.76 -12.03 -41.93
C ILE A 379 34.86 -13.03 -42.18
N GLN A 380 34.57 -14.07 -42.96
CA GLN A 380 35.47 -15.21 -43.17
C GLN A 380 35.67 -15.51 -44.65
N GLY A 381 36.88 -15.88 -45.04
CA GLY A 381 37.15 -16.36 -46.39
C GLY A 381 38.53 -16.97 -46.56
N ASP A 382 38.64 -17.92 -47.48
CA ASP A 382 39.89 -18.60 -47.81
C ASP A 382 40.66 -17.84 -48.89
N ILE A 383 41.97 -17.66 -48.70
CA ILE A 383 42.85 -17.10 -49.71
C ILE A 383 43.59 -18.26 -50.39
N ASN A 384 43.21 -18.55 -51.63
CA ASN A 384 43.72 -19.66 -52.40
C ASN A 384 44.72 -19.21 -53.47
N SER A 385 45.74 -20.02 -53.73
CA SER A 385 46.64 -19.87 -54.88
C SER A 385 46.61 -21.12 -55.76
N LEU A 386 47.30 -21.08 -56.91
CA LEU A 386 47.54 -22.25 -57.75
C LEU A 386 48.27 -23.41 -57.03
N LEU A 387 48.89 -23.15 -55.87
CA LEU A 387 49.64 -24.11 -55.08
C LEU A 387 48.88 -24.61 -53.82
N GLY A 388 47.67 -24.11 -53.58
CA GLY A 388 46.86 -24.39 -52.39
C GLY A 388 46.51 -23.12 -51.59
N ASN A 389 45.83 -23.29 -50.44
CA ASN A 389 45.53 -22.22 -49.50
C ASN A 389 46.82 -21.56 -48.99
N ILE A 390 46.87 -20.24 -49.01
CA ILE A 390 48.01 -19.41 -48.60
C ILE A 390 47.66 -18.46 -47.46
N GLY A 391 46.46 -18.55 -46.91
CA GLY A 391 45.96 -17.66 -45.87
C GLY A 391 44.44 -17.70 -45.72
N GLU A 392 43.97 -17.00 -44.71
CA GLU A 392 42.56 -16.87 -44.34
C GLU A 392 42.28 -15.42 -43.96
N VAL A 393 41.10 -14.92 -44.33
CA VAL A 393 40.49 -13.73 -43.76
C VAL A 393 39.59 -14.19 -42.64
N ASP A 394 39.82 -13.68 -41.43
CA ASP A 394 38.96 -13.89 -40.27
C ASP A 394 38.98 -12.60 -39.45
N VAL A 395 37.88 -11.85 -39.57
CA VAL A 395 37.65 -10.59 -38.85
C VAL A 395 36.36 -10.75 -38.07
N GLN A 396 36.47 -10.61 -36.75
CA GLN A 396 35.35 -10.67 -35.82
C GLN A 396 35.12 -9.30 -35.21
N LEU A 397 33.88 -8.84 -35.26
CA LEU A 397 33.41 -7.67 -34.55
C LEU A 397 32.46 -8.14 -33.47
N SER A 398 32.72 -7.73 -32.24
CA SER A 398 31.90 -8.07 -31.09
C SER A 398 31.67 -6.83 -30.25
N GLY A 399 30.43 -6.63 -29.83
CA GLY A 399 30.01 -5.55 -28.95
C GLY A 399 28.51 -5.66 -28.70
N THR A 400 27.98 -4.75 -27.92
CA THR A 400 26.53 -4.61 -27.75
C THR A 400 25.94 -3.76 -28.89
N LEU A 401 24.64 -3.87 -29.15
CA LEU A 401 23.99 -3.01 -30.13
C LEU A 401 24.15 -1.52 -29.76
N GLY A 402 24.12 -1.20 -28.45
CA GLY A 402 24.45 0.12 -27.91
C GLY A 402 25.84 0.62 -28.34
N ASP A 403 26.85 -0.26 -28.29
CA ASP A 403 28.21 0.02 -28.77
C ASP A 403 28.24 0.33 -30.27
N PHE A 404 27.48 -0.41 -31.07
CA PHE A 404 27.43 -0.23 -32.52
C PHE A 404 26.64 1.02 -32.95
N VAL A 405 25.58 1.39 -32.23
CA VAL A 405 24.77 2.59 -32.52
C VAL A 405 25.33 3.87 -31.90
N GLY A 406 26.35 3.75 -31.05
CA GLY A 406 26.95 4.88 -30.34
C GLY A 406 26.02 5.47 -29.28
N ALA A 407 25.27 4.61 -28.58
CA ALA A 407 24.40 5.01 -27.48
C ALA A 407 25.21 5.74 -26.39
N GLU A 408 24.55 6.63 -25.64
CA GLU A 408 25.22 7.41 -24.59
C GLU A 408 25.84 6.48 -23.54
N GLY A 409 27.15 6.64 -23.29
CA GLY A 409 27.89 5.81 -22.34
C GLY A 409 28.36 4.46 -22.88
N ALA A 410 28.06 4.11 -24.13
CA ALA A 410 28.50 2.87 -24.76
C ALA A 410 30.02 2.87 -25.04
N THR A 411 30.58 1.67 -25.14
CA THR A 411 31.98 1.43 -25.51
C THR A 411 32.14 1.29 -27.02
N GLU A 412 33.36 1.47 -27.55
CA GLU A 412 33.59 1.17 -28.97
C GLU A 412 33.55 -0.36 -29.19
N PRO A 413 32.91 -0.85 -30.27
CA PRO A 413 32.93 -2.26 -30.63
C PRO A 413 34.35 -2.81 -30.78
N VAL A 414 34.57 -4.03 -30.31
CA VAL A 414 35.87 -4.69 -30.40
C VAL A 414 36.03 -5.29 -31.79
N VAL A 415 37.15 -5.00 -32.44
CA VAL A 415 37.51 -5.61 -33.73
C VAL A 415 38.72 -6.53 -33.55
N ASP A 416 38.49 -7.84 -33.61
CA ASP A 416 39.53 -8.87 -33.61
C ASP A 416 39.88 -9.26 -35.05
N THR A 417 41.16 -9.16 -35.37
CA THR A 417 41.73 -9.49 -36.68
C THR A 417 42.83 -10.53 -36.58
N SER A 418 43.00 -11.13 -35.39
CA SER A 418 44.10 -12.06 -35.08
C SER A 418 44.02 -13.37 -35.87
N GLY A 419 42.83 -13.75 -36.35
CA GLY A 419 42.64 -14.89 -37.25
C GLY A 419 43.10 -14.64 -38.68
N THR A 420 43.11 -13.38 -39.13
CA THR A 420 43.51 -13.03 -40.50
C THR A 420 45.02 -13.22 -40.71
N ASN A 421 45.38 -14.04 -41.70
CA ASN A 421 46.79 -14.30 -42.02
C ASN A 421 46.99 -14.54 -43.52
N VAL A 422 48.14 -14.11 -44.05
CA VAL A 422 48.54 -14.36 -45.45
C VAL A 422 50.04 -14.58 -45.56
N VAL A 423 50.42 -15.67 -46.22
CA VAL A 423 51.83 -15.99 -46.46
C VAL A 423 52.46 -14.97 -47.42
N GLY A 424 53.47 -14.25 -46.93
CA GLY A 424 54.29 -13.36 -47.75
C GLY A 424 53.74 -11.94 -47.96
N LEU A 425 52.63 -11.59 -47.30
CA LEU A 425 52.04 -10.24 -47.32
C LEU A 425 51.88 -9.68 -45.90
N PRO A 426 52.08 -8.37 -45.68
CA PRO A 426 51.77 -7.74 -44.39
C PRO A 426 50.25 -7.70 -44.18
N VAL A 427 49.77 -8.35 -43.12
CA VAL A 427 48.35 -8.44 -42.78
C VAL A 427 47.67 -7.07 -42.71
N GLY A 428 48.38 -6.03 -42.26
CA GLY A 428 47.84 -4.66 -42.19
C GLY A 428 47.32 -4.09 -43.52
N GLN A 429 47.84 -4.52 -44.67
CA GLN A 429 47.35 -4.07 -45.98
C GLN A 429 46.02 -4.72 -46.39
N LEU A 430 45.69 -5.89 -45.81
CA LEU A 430 44.40 -6.55 -46.01
C LEU A 430 43.36 -6.05 -45.02
N LEU A 431 43.79 -5.63 -43.82
CA LEU A 431 42.89 -5.18 -42.77
C LEU A 431 42.31 -3.78 -43.02
N GLU A 432 43.06 -2.83 -43.56
CA GLU A 432 42.54 -1.47 -43.83
C GLU A 432 41.26 -1.45 -44.69
N PRO A 433 41.20 -2.15 -45.85
CA PRO A 433 39.98 -2.23 -46.65
C PRO A 433 38.82 -2.93 -45.93
N ILE A 434 39.10 -4.02 -45.21
CA ILE A 434 38.07 -4.76 -44.47
C ILE A 434 37.49 -3.87 -43.38
N LEU A 435 38.35 -3.23 -42.58
CA LEU A 435 37.94 -2.30 -41.54
C LEU A 435 37.13 -1.14 -42.11
N GLN A 436 37.53 -0.56 -43.24
CA GLN A 436 36.75 0.52 -43.87
C GLN A 436 35.37 0.06 -44.36
N THR A 437 35.26 -1.10 -45.02
CA THR A 437 33.97 -1.63 -45.47
C THR A 437 33.08 -1.96 -44.29
N VAL A 438 33.68 -2.55 -43.24
CA VAL A 438 32.98 -2.87 -42.01
C VAL A 438 32.43 -1.61 -41.34
N THR A 439 33.28 -0.62 -41.05
CA THR A 439 32.86 0.56 -40.29
C THR A 439 32.01 1.53 -41.09
N ASN A 440 32.25 1.68 -42.39
CA ASN A 440 31.59 2.70 -43.20
C ASN A 440 30.39 2.17 -44.00
N THR A 441 30.19 0.85 -44.06
CA THR A 441 29.16 0.27 -44.93
C THR A 441 28.35 -0.81 -44.22
N ILE A 442 29.01 -1.85 -43.69
CA ILE A 442 28.31 -2.96 -43.03
C ILE A 442 27.66 -2.48 -41.72
N LEU A 443 28.42 -1.79 -40.86
CA LEU A 443 27.90 -1.25 -39.60
C LEU A 443 26.67 -0.34 -39.84
N PRO A 444 26.73 0.72 -40.68
CA PRO A 444 25.57 1.56 -40.94
C PRO A 444 24.37 0.81 -41.52
N ALA A 445 24.58 -0.18 -42.40
CA ALA A 445 23.51 -0.97 -42.99
C ALA A 445 22.77 -1.84 -41.96
N LEU A 446 23.47 -2.29 -40.91
CA LEU A 446 22.91 -3.02 -39.77
C LEU A 446 22.25 -2.09 -38.76
N VAL A 447 23.00 -1.05 -38.37
CA VAL A 447 22.66 -0.15 -37.28
C VAL A 447 21.49 0.76 -37.63
N THR A 448 21.37 1.27 -38.85
CA THR A 448 20.30 2.21 -39.19
C THR A 448 18.90 1.61 -39.05
N PRO A 449 18.58 0.44 -39.65
CA PRO A 449 17.27 -0.20 -39.47
C PRO A 449 16.95 -0.55 -38.01
N LEU A 450 17.95 -1.03 -37.26
CA LEU A 450 17.81 -1.31 -35.82
C LEU A 450 17.55 -0.02 -35.03
N SER A 451 18.32 1.03 -35.30
CA SER A 451 18.16 2.31 -34.62
C SER A 451 16.81 2.95 -34.93
N GLU A 452 16.29 2.84 -36.16
CA GLU A 452 14.96 3.35 -36.52
C GLU A 452 13.85 2.54 -35.84
N ALA A 453 14.04 1.23 -35.66
CA ALA A 453 13.11 0.38 -34.91
C ALA A 453 13.13 0.67 -33.38
N ILE A 454 14.29 1.07 -32.83
CA ILE A 454 14.49 1.35 -31.40
C ILE A 454 14.11 2.79 -31.03
N THR A 455 14.49 3.77 -31.85
CA THR A 455 14.37 5.21 -31.52
C THR A 455 13.04 5.83 -31.90
N ASP A 456 12.13 5.07 -32.54
CA ASP A 456 10.76 5.50 -32.70
C ASP A 456 9.96 5.25 -31.40
N GLU A 457 10.34 5.96 -30.33
CA GLU A 457 9.66 5.93 -29.02
C GLU A 457 8.14 6.14 -29.17
N GLY A 458 7.72 6.92 -30.18
CA GLY A 458 6.32 7.11 -30.51
C GLY A 458 5.61 5.83 -30.98
N THR A 459 6.33 4.90 -31.62
CA THR A 459 5.77 3.60 -32.04
C THR A 459 5.59 2.66 -30.87
N LEU A 460 6.57 2.52 -29.97
CA LEU A 460 6.42 1.69 -28.76
C LEU A 460 5.30 2.21 -27.86
N ASP A 461 5.22 3.53 -27.68
CA ASP A 461 4.13 4.16 -26.96
C ASP A 461 2.77 3.89 -27.61
N THR A 462 2.69 3.96 -28.95
CA THR A 462 1.46 3.63 -29.70
C THR A 462 1.05 2.16 -29.55
N ILE A 463 1.99 1.25 -29.27
CA ILE A 463 1.72 -0.17 -29.07
C ILE A 463 1.19 -0.43 -27.65
N PHE A 464 1.85 0.12 -26.62
CA PHE A 464 1.55 -0.23 -25.22
C PHE A 464 0.49 0.66 -24.57
N ARG A 465 0.41 1.94 -24.93
CA ARG A 465 -0.55 2.90 -24.33
C ARG A 465 -2.01 2.47 -24.46
N PRO A 466 -2.49 1.94 -25.61
CA PRO A 466 -3.89 1.52 -25.73
C PRO A 466 -4.30 0.43 -24.73
N ALA A 467 -3.38 -0.46 -24.34
CA ALA A 467 -3.66 -1.50 -23.36
C ALA A 467 -3.91 -0.90 -21.97
N VAL A 468 -3.10 0.08 -21.58
CA VAL A 468 -3.22 0.80 -20.30
C VAL A 468 -4.47 1.68 -20.29
N GLU A 469 -4.78 2.37 -21.40
CA GLU A 469 -6.00 3.17 -21.53
C GLU A 469 -7.27 2.30 -21.43
N ALA A 470 -7.27 1.13 -22.07
CA ALA A 470 -8.38 0.18 -21.98
C ALA A 470 -8.57 -0.34 -20.55
N LEU A 471 -7.48 -0.61 -19.83
CA LEU A 471 -7.55 -1.02 -18.42
C LEU A 471 -8.11 0.10 -17.54
N ASN A 472 -7.65 1.35 -17.73
CA ASN A 472 -8.19 2.50 -17.01
C ASN A 472 -9.70 2.68 -17.26
N GLU A 473 -10.18 2.45 -18.49
CA GLU A 473 -11.63 2.49 -18.80
C GLU A 473 -12.42 1.39 -18.06
N VAL A 474 -11.83 0.19 -17.93
CA VAL A 474 -12.43 -0.93 -17.18
C VAL A 474 -12.48 -0.65 -15.67
N LEU A 475 -11.46 -0.01 -15.11
CA LEU A 475 -11.36 0.30 -13.68
C LEU A 475 -12.09 1.60 -13.28
N SER A 476 -12.39 2.49 -14.23
CA SER A 476 -13.12 3.74 -13.96
C SER A 476 -14.40 3.62 -13.12
N PRO A 477 -15.30 2.63 -13.31
CA PRO A 477 -16.49 2.50 -12.47
C PRO A 477 -16.19 2.06 -11.03
N LEU A 478 -14.98 1.56 -10.73
CA LEU A 478 -14.63 0.97 -9.45
C LEU A 478 -14.84 1.95 -8.29
N ALA A 479 -14.55 3.25 -8.52
CA ALA A 479 -14.64 4.25 -7.46
C ALA A 479 -16.05 4.42 -6.94
N GLY A 480 -17.00 4.66 -7.84
CA GLY A 480 -18.41 4.78 -7.47
C GLY A 480 -18.97 3.48 -6.92
N LEU A 481 -18.54 2.33 -7.44
CA LEU A 481 -19.05 1.04 -6.98
C LEU A 481 -18.62 0.71 -5.54
N ILE A 482 -17.37 0.99 -5.16
CA ILE A 482 -16.89 0.77 -3.78
C ILE A 482 -17.59 1.74 -2.82
N THR A 483 -17.64 3.03 -3.14
CA THR A 483 -18.16 4.05 -2.21
C THR A 483 -19.66 3.95 -2.02
N ASP A 484 -20.38 3.70 -3.10
CA ASP A 484 -21.83 3.74 -3.06
C ASP A 484 -22.38 2.40 -2.56
N ASN A 485 -21.69 1.29 -2.83
CA ASN A 485 -22.29 -0.03 -2.64
C ASN A 485 -21.52 -0.95 -1.71
N LEU A 486 -20.28 -0.66 -1.29
CA LEU A 486 -19.50 -1.61 -0.50
C LEU A 486 -19.29 -1.16 0.94
N ILE A 487 -18.66 0.00 1.15
CA ILE A 487 -18.19 0.40 2.47
C ILE A 487 -18.04 1.92 2.62
N SER A 488 -18.33 2.43 3.82
CA SER A 488 -17.89 3.75 4.30
C SER A 488 -17.15 3.61 5.64
N LEU A 489 -16.02 4.31 5.79
CA LEU A 489 -15.21 4.34 7.02
C LEU A 489 -15.00 5.78 7.50
N THR A 490 -15.31 6.03 8.77
CA THR A 490 -15.11 7.31 9.44
C THR A 490 -14.26 7.15 10.68
N ALA A 491 -13.16 7.88 10.78
CA ALA A 491 -12.28 7.91 11.93
C ALA A 491 -12.50 9.15 12.82
N ASN A 492 -12.03 9.06 14.06
CA ASN A 492 -12.16 10.12 15.06
C ASN A 492 -13.61 10.59 15.25
N VAL A 493 -14.52 9.64 15.48
CA VAL A 493 -15.94 9.99 15.65
C VAL A 493 -16.14 10.55 17.05
N GLN A 494 -16.67 11.77 17.13
CA GLN A 494 -17.00 12.40 18.40
C GLN A 494 -18.47 12.82 18.42
N GLU A 495 -19.15 12.47 19.51
CA GLU A 495 -20.58 12.68 19.69
C GLU A 495 -20.87 13.46 20.97
N THR A 496 -21.79 14.43 20.88
CA THR A 496 -22.27 15.21 22.02
C THR A 496 -23.75 15.60 21.78
N PRO A 497 -24.71 15.08 22.56
CA PRO A 497 -24.54 14.09 23.61
C PRO A 497 -23.90 12.79 23.08
N GLY A 498 -23.11 12.13 23.92
CA GLY A 498 -22.60 10.79 23.65
C GLY A 498 -23.70 9.74 23.68
N ASP A 499 -23.29 8.49 23.49
CA ASP A 499 -24.16 7.33 23.33
C ASP A 499 -23.64 6.20 24.22
N PHE A 500 -24.28 6.04 25.37
CA PHE A 500 -24.09 4.88 26.23
C PHE A 500 -24.89 3.71 25.67
N VAL A 501 -24.22 2.56 25.54
CA VAL A 501 -24.86 1.34 25.06
C VAL A 501 -25.35 0.49 26.23
N ASP A 502 -24.71 0.61 27.39
CA ASP A 502 -25.24 0.02 28.62
C ASP A 502 -26.59 0.66 28.96
N GLU A 503 -27.62 -0.17 29.16
CA GLU A 503 -29.00 0.29 29.45
C GLU A 503 -29.12 1.16 30.70
N ARG A 504 -28.09 1.16 31.55
CA ARG A 504 -28.00 1.95 32.77
C ARG A 504 -27.48 3.37 32.50
N GLY A 505 -26.76 3.57 31.41
CA GLY A 505 -26.15 4.84 31.04
C GLY A 505 -27.16 5.96 30.82
N TYR A 506 -26.70 7.19 30.96
CA TYR A 506 -27.51 8.38 30.70
C TYR A 506 -26.79 9.35 29.76
N ASP A 507 -27.33 9.45 28.54
CA ASP A 507 -26.71 10.17 27.43
C ASP A 507 -26.64 11.70 27.55
N PRO A 508 -27.64 12.42 28.11
CA PRO A 508 -27.55 13.87 28.20
C PRO A 508 -26.27 14.31 28.92
N GLU A 509 -25.57 15.30 28.36
CA GLU A 509 -24.29 15.82 28.87
C GLU A 509 -23.12 14.82 28.84
N SER A 510 -23.31 13.66 28.20
CA SER A 510 -22.22 12.72 27.93
C SER A 510 -21.45 13.11 26.67
N PHE A 511 -20.28 12.50 26.52
CA PHE A 511 -19.41 12.59 25.37
C PHE A 511 -18.92 11.20 24.98
N THR A 512 -18.90 10.92 23.68
CA THR A 512 -18.33 9.67 23.15
C THR A 512 -17.19 9.98 22.19
N GLN A 513 -16.07 9.30 22.39
CA GLN A 513 -14.98 9.17 21.42
C GLN A 513 -14.99 7.77 20.85
N ARG A 514 -15.01 7.66 19.52
CA ARG A 514 -14.80 6.40 18.82
C ARG A 514 -13.57 6.52 17.92
N ALA A 515 -12.82 5.44 17.81
CA ALA A 515 -11.70 5.40 16.89
C ALA A 515 -12.21 5.32 15.46
N LEU A 516 -13.12 4.37 15.19
CA LEU A 516 -13.62 4.09 13.85
C LEU A 516 -15.12 3.73 13.87
N GLN A 517 -15.86 4.24 12.90
CA GLN A 517 -17.21 3.80 12.53
C GLN A 517 -17.18 3.27 11.10
N LEU A 518 -17.82 2.12 10.87
CA LEU A 518 -17.92 1.49 9.56
C LEU A 518 -19.39 1.21 9.21
N ASN A 519 -19.71 1.36 7.93
CA ASN A 519 -21.00 0.99 7.36
C ASN A 519 -20.77 0.05 6.18
N LEU A 520 -21.33 -1.16 6.24
CA LEU A 520 -21.33 -2.12 5.13
C LEU A 520 -22.59 -1.97 4.28
N LEU A 521 -22.42 -1.88 2.96
CA LEU A 521 -23.47 -1.58 2.00
C LEU A 521 -24.25 -0.29 2.37
N PRO A 522 -23.61 0.89 2.39
CA PRO A 522 -24.18 2.11 2.98
C PRO A 522 -25.54 2.55 2.41
N ASN A 523 -25.88 2.14 1.18
CA ASN A 523 -27.19 2.41 0.56
C ASN A 523 -28.32 1.49 1.08
N ASP A 524 -28.00 0.28 1.55
CA ASP A 524 -28.91 -0.64 2.25
C ASP A 524 -28.14 -1.31 3.40
N PRO A 525 -27.94 -0.60 4.52
CA PRO A 525 -26.94 -0.96 5.53
C PRO A 525 -27.15 -2.37 6.07
N LEU A 526 -26.20 -3.26 5.77
CA LEU A 526 -26.18 -4.62 6.31
C LEU A 526 -25.76 -4.61 7.78
N VAL A 527 -24.72 -3.84 8.06
CA VAL A 527 -24.09 -3.66 9.37
C VAL A 527 -23.59 -2.23 9.49
N GLU A 528 -23.90 -1.61 10.62
CA GLU A 528 -23.25 -0.40 11.12
C GLU A 528 -22.48 -0.79 12.38
N LEU A 529 -21.17 -0.60 12.39
CA LEU A 529 -20.31 -1.01 13.49
C LEU A 529 -19.40 0.14 13.94
N SER A 530 -19.39 0.38 15.24
CA SER A 530 -18.42 1.20 15.94
C SER A 530 -17.34 0.31 16.55
N LEU A 531 -16.08 0.66 16.26
CA LEU A 531 -14.90 0.00 16.79
C LEU A 531 -14.14 0.93 17.73
N ALA A 532 -13.84 0.40 18.92
CA ALA A 532 -13.24 1.11 20.05
C ALA A 532 -13.99 2.40 20.39
N SER A 533 -14.98 2.27 21.28
CA SER A 533 -15.77 3.37 21.83
C SER A 533 -15.42 3.62 23.29
N ALA A 534 -15.35 4.90 23.66
CA ALA A 534 -15.23 5.37 25.02
C ALA A 534 -16.27 6.47 25.26
N THR A 535 -17.23 6.21 26.14
CA THR A 535 -18.27 7.17 26.52
C THR A 535 -18.07 7.59 27.97
N VAL A 536 -18.10 8.88 28.26
CA VAL A 536 -18.05 9.41 29.63
C VAL A 536 -19.14 10.46 29.85
N ARG A 537 -19.54 10.62 31.11
CA ARG A 537 -20.36 11.72 31.58
C ARG A 537 -19.81 12.20 32.92
N LEU A 538 -19.78 13.52 33.11
CA LEU A 538 -19.58 14.15 34.40
C LEU A 538 -20.74 15.14 34.60
N ALA A 539 -21.52 14.95 35.66
CA ALA A 539 -22.58 15.88 36.02
C ALA A 539 -21.98 17.21 36.49
N GLU A 540 -22.58 18.34 36.09
CA GLU A 540 -22.20 19.63 36.64
C GLU A 540 -22.48 19.66 38.16
N GLU A 541 -21.50 20.10 38.97
CA GLU A 541 -21.77 20.39 40.37
C GLU A 541 -22.76 21.57 40.43
N ASP A 542 -23.97 21.33 40.94
CA ASP A 542 -24.88 22.40 41.34
C ASP A 542 -24.13 23.29 42.34
N GLN A 543 -23.68 24.47 41.90
CA GLN A 543 -23.21 25.50 42.82
C GLN A 543 -24.40 25.95 43.67
N ASP A 544 -24.59 25.32 44.82
CA ASP A 544 -25.60 25.71 45.80
C ASP A 544 -25.33 27.17 46.22
N PRO A 545 -26.19 28.14 45.88
CA PRO A 545 -25.94 29.55 46.19
C PRO A 545 -26.10 29.89 47.69
N ASP A 546 -26.36 28.92 48.57
CA ASP A 546 -26.81 29.15 49.95
C ASP A 546 -25.79 28.76 51.05
N THR A 547 -24.49 29.02 50.87
CA THR A 547 -23.52 29.06 51.99
C THR A 547 -23.01 30.46 52.33
N ASP A 548 -23.93 31.42 52.49
CA ASP A 548 -23.72 32.59 53.37
C ASP A 548 -24.68 32.50 54.57
N ALA A 549 -24.55 31.41 55.34
CA ALA A 549 -25.09 31.34 56.68
C ALA A 549 -24.16 32.10 57.63
N ASP A 550 -24.19 33.44 57.55
CA ASP A 550 -23.57 34.30 58.54
C ASP A 550 -24.31 34.16 59.86
N ALA A 551 -23.78 33.27 60.70
CA ALA A 551 -24.11 33.12 62.10
C ALA A 551 -23.65 34.35 62.89
N ALA A 552 -24.43 35.43 62.86
CA ALA A 552 -24.30 36.50 63.84
C ALA A 552 -25.19 36.19 65.05
N ALA A 553 -24.60 35.52 66.04
CA ALA A 553 -25.12 35.48 67.39
C ALA A 553 -25.15 36.90 67.98
N ASP A 554 -26.32 37.29 68.47
CA ASP A 554 -26.55 38.44 69.33
C ASP A 554 -25.68 38.37 70.60
N PRO A 555 -25.01 39.46 70.98
CA PRO A 555 -25.20 39.93 72.35
C PRO A 555 -25.44 41.44 72.48
N ASP A 556 -26.56 41.77 73.11
CA ASP A 556 -26.85 43.00 73.85
C ASP A 556 -25.62 43.70 74.46
N ALA A 557 -25.40 44.98 74.09
CA ALA A 557 -24.86 46.01 74.97
C ALA A 557 -25.15 47.43 74.44
N GLU A 558 -26.14 48.08 75.08
CA GLU A 558 -26.40 49.52 75.22
C GLU A 558 -25.22 50.48 74.93
N ALA A 559 -25.43 51.45 74.00
CA ALA A 559 -25.15 52.88 74.19
C ALA A 559 -25.46 53.70 72.91
N ASP A 560 -26.53 54.49 72.95
CA ASP A 560 -26.70 55.77 72.22
C ASP A 560 -25.76 56.84 72.87
N PRO A 561 -25.45 58.03 72.30
CA PRO A 561 -25.98 58.65 71.08
C PRO A 561 -24.98 59.50 70.24
N ASP A 562 -25.55 60.09 69.19
CA ASP A 562 -25.26 61.42 68.62
C ASP A 562 -24.30 61.60 67.42
N ALA A 563 -24.79 62.50 66.55
CA ALA A 563 -24.14 63.38 65.59
C ALA A 563 -24.07 62.88 64.13
N SER A 564 -25.07 63.15 63.28
CA SER A 564 -25.44 64.44 62.63
C SER A 564 -24.66 64.76 61.34
N ALA A 565 -25.42 65.29 60.38
CA ALA A 565 -25.02 66.10 59.21
C ALA A 565 -24.54 65.28 57.99
N ASP A 566 -25.37 65.14 56.97
CA ASP A 566 -25.64 66.10 55.85
C ASP A 566 -24.85 65.60 54.63
N ASP A 567 -25.54 65.32 53.52
CA ASP A 567 -25.63 66.21 52.34
C ASP A 567 -24.29 66.23 51.58
N SER A 568 -24.19 66.03 50.27
CA SER A 568 -25.10 66.17 49.15
C SER A 568 -24.45 65.47 47.96
N THR A 569 -25.28 64.89 47.09
CA THR A 569 -25.20 64.90 45.62
C THR A 569 -23.86 65.21 44.91
N ASP A 570 -23.44 64.23 44.08
CA ASP A 570 -22.95 64.33 42.68
C ASP A 570 -21.63 65.09 42.35
N PRO A 571 -20.94 64.82 41.22
CA PRO A 571 -21.32 63.92 40.13
C PRO A 571 -20.23 62.97 39.61
N ASP A 572 -20.76 61.98 38.90
CA ASP A 572 -20.23 61.26 37.75
C ASP A 572 -19.21 62.04 36.89
N SER A 573 -18.21 61.29 36.42
CA SER A 573 -17.88 61.05 35.00
C SER A 573 -16.43 61.29 34.56
N SER A 574 -15.96 60.25 33.85
CA SER A 574 -14.90 60.17 32.83
C SER A 574 -13.44 60.32 33.31
N ALA A 575 -12.62 59.25 33.31
CA ALA A 575 -12.14 58.41 32.20
C ALA A 575 -10.91 58.99 31.48
N ASP A 576 -9.88 58.14 31.40
CA ASP A 576 -8.75 58.10 30.46
C ASP A 576 -7.79 59.31 30.46
N ASP A 577 -6.49 59.17 30.20
CA ASP A 577 -5.74 58.13 29.49
C ASP A 577 -4.24 58.28 29.84
N SER A 578 -3.50 57.17 29.92
CA SER A 578 -2.09 56.95 29.51
C SER A 578 -1.56 55.64 30.09
#